data_AF-K7AHZ8-F1
#
_entry.id   AF-K7AHZ8-F1
#
_cell.length_a   1.000
_cell.length_b   1.000
_cell.length_c   1.000
_cell.angle_alpha   90.00
_cell.angle_beta   90.00
_cell.angle_gamma   90.00
#
_symmetry.space_group_name_H-M   'P 1'
#
loop_
_entity.id
_entity.type
_entity.pdbx_description
1 polymer ?
#
loop_
_entity_poly.entity_id
_entity_poly.type
_entity_poly.pdbx_seq_one_letter_code
_entity_poly.pdbx_strand_id
1 'polypeptide(L)'
;MENITTWFFRVTNIRLIIGMCVVYLIFPLFLLPNIINTGSVGPLDLLLWYNQDTLYQMLTSYGETIRARYIIGLFTVDFAYPIFYGTLLTMILTLIIKNFSISFLKKIIFMPYVVVLFDLIENSMLIFLLSTYPTRHSVIANMAGFVTATKWSGFAIITMILIYLVVYGIRSRQSKTTNNAP
;
A
#
# COMPACT_ATOMS: atom_id res chain seq x y z
N MET A 1 -11.37 17.38 -11.07
CA MET A 1 -10.39 17.09 -9.99
C MET A 1 -10.52 18.02 -8.79
N GLU A 2 -10.84 19.32 -8.97
CA GLU A 2 -10.97 20.25 -7.83
C GLU A 2 -12.02 19.83 -6.78
N ASN A 3 -13.11 19.20 -7.23
CA ASN A 3 -14.17 18.71 -6.33
C ASN A 3 -13.70 17.57 -5.41
N ILE A 4 -12.91 16.61 -5.91
CA ILE A 4 -12.47 15.46 -5.11
C ILE A 4 -11.38 15.85 -4.11
N THR A 5 -10.43 16.70 -4.51
CA THR A 5 -9.44 17.27 -3.60
C THR A 5 -10.14 18.03 -2.48
N THR A 6 -11.08 18.91 -2.81
CA THR A 6 -11.82 19.71 -1.82
C THR A 6 -12.63 18.82 -0.87
N TRP A 7 -13.22 17.73 -1.38
CA TRP A 7 -13.92 16.74 -0.57
C TRP A 7 -12.99 16.07 0.46
N PHE A 8 -11.80 15.61 0.05
CA PHE A 8 -10.81 15.04 0.98
C PHE A 8 -10.41 16.05 2.06
N PHE A 9 -10.13 17.30 1.66
CA PHE A 9 -9.81 18.37 2.62
C PHE A 9 -10.98 18.69 3.55
N ARG A 10 -12.24 18.51 3.14
CA ARG A 10 -13.40 18.73 4.01
C ARG A 10 -13.62 17.58 5.00
N VAL A 11 -13.57 16.33 4.54
CA VAL A 11 -13.91 15.14 5.35
C VAL A 11 -12.78 14.74 6.29
N THR A 12 -11.53 14.97 5.89
CA THR A 12 -10.36 14.52 6.66
C THR A 12 -10.30 15.14 8.05
N ASN A 13 -10.35 14.30 9.08
CA ASN A 13 -10.16 14.67 10.48
C ASN A 13 -9.46 13.51 11.24
N ILE A 14 -8.83 13.85 12.37
CA ILE A 14 -8.00 12.89 13.11
C ILE A 14 -8.79 11.71 13.69
N ARG A 15 -10.05 11.91 14.10
CA ARG A 15 -10.89 10.83 14.67
C ARG A 15 -11.20 9.76 13.62
N LEU A 16 -11.54 10.20 12.41
CA LEU A 16 -11.77 9.30 11.28
C LEU A 16 -10.50 8.53 10.91
N ILE A 17 -9.34 9.20 10.87
CA ILE A 17 -8.05 8.55 10.61
C ILE A 17 -7.75 7.49 11.69
N ILE A 18 -7.93 7.79 12.97
CA ILE A 18 -7.74 6.82 14.06
C ILE A 18 -8.67 5.62 13.87
N GLY A 19 -9.95 5.85 13.60
CA GLY A 19 -10.90 4.77 13.33
C GLY A 19 -10.48 3.89 12.14
N MET A 20 -10.03 4.51 11.04
CA MET A 20 -9.52 3.77 9.89
C MET A 20 -8.23 3.02 10.20
N CYS A 21 -7.31 3.58 11.00
CA CYS A 21 -6.10 2.87 11.45
C CYS A 21 -6.45 1.64 12.27
N VAL A 22 -7.43 1.74 13.18
CA VAL A 22 -7.90 0.59 13.97
C VAL A 22 -8.43 -0.50 13.04
N VAL A 23 -9.29 -0.14 12.08
CA VAL A 23 -9.83 -1.10 11.10
C VAL A 23 -8.73 -1.72 10.24
N TYR A 24 -7.78 -0.90 9.75
CA TYR A 24 -6.63 -1.35 8.97
C TYR A 24 -5.83 -2.42 9.72
N LEU A 25 -5.56 -2.19 11.01
CA LEU A 25 -4.75 -3.08 11.84
C LEU A 25 -5.43 -4.41 12.19
N ILE A 26 -6.76 -4.52 12.06
CA ILE A 26 -7.48 -5.79 12.28
C ILE A 26 -6.93 -6.88 11.35
N PHE A 27 -6.68 -6.53 10.09
CA PHE A 27 -6.19 -7.50 9.11
C PHE A 27 -4.81 -8.08 9.46
N PRO A 28 -3.71 -7.31 9.55
CA PRO A 28 -2.38 -7.87 9.79
C PRO A 28 -2.21 -8.44 11.20
N LEU A 29 -2.96 -7.96 12.21
CA LEU A 29 -2.80 -8.43 13.60
C LEU A 29 -3.65 -9.67 13.91
N PHE A 30 -4.84 -9.80 13.31
CA PHE A 30 -5.77 -10.88 13.64
C PHE A 30 -6.07 -11.79 12.46
N LEU A 31 -6.26 -11.27 11.25
CA LEU A 31 -6.65 -12.11 10.11
C LEU A 31 -5.44 -12.76 9.44
N LEU A 32 -4.40 -11.99 9.15
CA LEU A 32 -3.21 -12.47 8.43
C LEU A 32 -2.51 -13.64 9.13
N PRO A 33 -2.24 -13.63 10.45
CA PRO A 33 -1.61 -14.76 11.14
C PRO A 33 -2.42 -16.05 11.00
N ASN A 34 -3.75 -15.97 11.04
CA ASN A 34 -4.62 -17.13 10.88
C ASN A 34 -4.66 -17.67 9.44
N ILE A 35 -4.27 -16.86 8.45
CA ILE A 35 -4.16 -17.25 7.05
C ILE A 35 -2.78 -17.86 6.78
N ILE A 36 -1.70 -17.18 7.19
CA ILE A 36 -0.32 -17.59 6.91
C ILE A 36 0.16 -18.77 7.76
N ASN A 37 -0.36 -18.97 8.97
CA ASN A 37 0.01 -20.12 9.82
C ASN A 37 -0.47 -21.48 9.27
N THR A 38 -1.10 -21.51 8.10
CA THR A 38 -1.52 -22.74 7.42
C THR A 38 -0.48 -23.32 6.44
N GLY A 39 0.68 -22.66 6.27
CA GLY A 39 1.77 -23.14 5.42
C GLY A 39 3.14 -22.59 5.83
N SER A 40 4.23 -23.24 5.42
CA SER A 40 5.61 -22.83 5.70
C SER A 40 6.14 -21.75 4.76
N VAL A 41 5.37 -21.35 3.74
CA VAL A 41 5.77 -20.42 2.68
C VAL A 41 4.77 -19.28 2.64
N GLY A 42 5.23 -18.06 2.92
CA GLY A 42 4.41 -16.86 2.93
C GLY A 42 4.03 -16.36 1.52
N PRO A 43 3.12 -15.37 1.41
CA PRO A 43 2.67 -14.80 0.14
C PRO A 43 3.80 -14.14 -0.69
N LEU A 44 3.66 -14.17 -2.02
CA LEU A 44 4.65 -13.60 -2.96
C LEU A 44 4.65 -12.07 -2.95
N ASP A 45 3.47 -11.47 -2.80
CA ASP A 45 3.21 -10.02 -2.81
C ASP A 45 3.73 -9.29 -1.56
N LEU A 46 4.11 -10.04 -0.52
CA LEU A 46 4.79 -9.54 0.67
C LEU A 46 6.32 -9.54 0.53
N LEU A 47 6.88 -10.17 -0.50
CA LEU A 47 8.31 -10.05 -0.80
C LEU A 47 8.60 -8.64 -1.34
N LEU A 48 9.81 -8.13 -1.09
CA LEU A 48 10.23 -6.84 -1.64
C LEU A 48 10.47 -6.90 -3.16
N TRP A 49 10.90 -8.07 -3.64
CA TRP A 49 11.17 -8.36 -5.05
C TRP A 49 11.35 -9.88 -5.22
N TYR A 50 11.11 -10.39 -6.43
CA TYR A 50 11.44 -11.76 -6.83
C TYR A 50 11.62 -11.84 -8.36
N ASN A 51 12.27 -12.91 -8.82
CA ASN A 51 12.31 -13.29 -10.24
C ASN A 51 11.43 -14.51 -10.51
N GLN A 52 11.37 -14.93 -11.77
CA GLN A 52 10.62 -16.12 -12.19
C GLN A 52 11.01 -17.40 -11.44
N ASP A 53 12.29 -17.58 -11.11
CA ASP A 53 12.78 -18.83 -10.52
C ASP A 53 12.26 -18.96 -9.08
N THR A 54 12.39 -17.88 -8.30
CA THR A 54 11.77 -17.77 -6.97
C THR A 54 10.26 -17.97 -7.04
N LEU A 55 9.58 -17.32 -8.00
CA LEU A 55 8.14 -17.46 -8.16
C LEU A 55 7.73 -18.92 -8.40
N TYR A 56 8.35 -19.61 -9.36
CA TYR A 56 7.97 -20.99 -9.66
C TYR A 56 8.42 -21.98 -8.59
N GLN A 57 9.49 -21.69 -7.86
CA GLN A 57 9.87 -22.45 -6.67
C GLN A 57 8.77 -22.36 -5.60
N MET A 58 8.24 -21.15 -5.34
CA MET A 58 7.13 -20.95 -4.39
C MET A 58 5.82 -21.55 -4.88
N LEU A 59 5.47 -21.42 -6.17
CA LEU A 59 4.26 -22.04 -6.72
C LEU A 59 4.29 -23.57 -6.64
N THR A 60 5.48 -24.16 -6.73
CA THR A 60 5.69 -25.60 -6.53
C THR A 60 5.51 -25.98 -5.07
N SER A 61 6.04 -25.20 -4.12
CA SER A 61 5.89 -25.47 -2.68
C SER A 61 4.48 -25.24 -2.15
N TYR A 62 3.69 -24.36 -2.77
CA TYR A 62 2.29 -24.14 -2.42
C TYR A 62 1.41 -25.38 -2.65
N GLY A 63 1.67 -26.16 -3.70
CA GLY A 63 0.70 -27.18 -4.12
C GLY A 63 -0.66 -26.59 -4.52
N GLU A 64 -1.60 -27.43 -4.91
CA GLU A 64 -2.88 -26.97 -5.49
C GLU A 64 -3.76 -26.22 -4.50
N THR A 65 -3.89 -26.73 -3.28
CA THR A 65 -4.77 -26.15 -2.25
C THR A 65 -4.35 -24.74 -1.84
N ILE A 66 -3.05 -24.50 -1.63
CA ILE A 66 -2.57 -23.16 -1.24
C ILE A 66 -2.71 -22.20 -2.41
N ARG A 67 -2.41 -22.62 -3.66
CA ARG A 67 -2.61 -21.78 -4.84
C ARG A 67 -4.08 -21.34 -4.99
N ALA A 68 -5.03 -22.26 -4.82
CA ALA A 68 -6.46 -21.93 -4.90
C ALA A 68 -6.89 -20.92 -3.81
N ARG A 69 -6.43 -21.11 -2.56
CA ARG A 69 -6.70 -20.15 -1.47
C ARG A 69 -6.05 -18.80 -1.73
N TYR A 70 -4.84 -18.79 -2.29
CA TYR A 70 -4.14 -17.56 -2.60
C TYR A 70 -4.88 -16.75 -3.68
N ILE A 71 -5.38 -17.41 -4.75
CA ILE A 71 -6.23 -16.77 -5.76
C ILE A 71 -7.47 -16.13 -5.10
N ILE A 72 -8.13 -16.83 -4.17
CA ILE A 72 -9.29 -16.29 -3.44
C ILE A 72 -8.89 -15.06 -2.62
N GLY A 73 -7.75 -15.11 -1.92
CA GLY A 73 -7.19 -13.97 -1.17
C GLY A 73 -6.99 -12.75 -2.07
N LEU A 74 -6.35 -12.96 -3.23
CA LEU A 74 -6.06 -11.91 -4.21
C LEU A 74 -7.35 -11.25 -4.77
N PHE A 75 -8.40 -12.04 -4.99
CA PHE A 75 -9.70 -11.52 -5.47
C PHE A 75 -10.55 -10.84 -4.40
N THR A 76 -10.27 -11.06 -3.11
CA THR A 76 -11.13 -10.60 -2.02
C THR A 76 -10.41 -9.58 -1.16
N VAL A 77 -9.52 -10.06 -0.31
CA VAL A 77 -8.77 -9.26 0.65
C VAL A 77 -7.85 -8.30 -0.08
N ASP A 78 -7.01 -8.79 -1.00
CA ASP A 78 -6.00 -7.93 -1.66
C ASP A 78 -6.61 -7.10 -2.79
N PHE A 79 -7.90 -7.26 -3.08
CA PHE A 79 -8.64 -6.29 -3.88
C PHE A 79 -9.11 -5.09 -3.05
N ALA A 80 -9.67 -5.34 -1.86
CA ALA A 80 -10.24 -4.29 -1.00
C ALA A 80 -9.19 -3.57 -0.16
N TYR A 81 -8.20 -4.30 0.35
CA TYR A 81 -7.20 -3.80 1.27
C TYR A 81 -6.36 -2.65 0.68
N PRO A 82 -5.94 -2.70 -0.61
CA PRO A 82 -5.25 -1.58 -1.23
C PRO A 82 -6.02 -0.30 -1.31
N ILE A 83 -7.29 -0.39 -1.71
CA ILE A 83 -8.19 0.77 -1.78
C ILE A 83 -8.33 1.41 -0.38
N PHE A 84 -8.43 0.58 0.66
CA PHE A 84 -8.51 1.05 2.04
C PHE A 84 -7.23 1.75 2.50
N TYR A 85 -6.06 1.11 2.36
CA TYR A 85 -4.80 1.74 2.78
C TYR A 85 -4.50 2.99 1.95
N GLY A 86 -4.82 2.99 0.65
CA GLY A 86 -4.59 4.11 -0.24
C GLY A 86 -5.39 5.33 0.21
N THR A 87 -6.67 5.11 0.53
CA THR A 87 -7.54 6.15 1.08
C THR A 87 -7.04 6.65 2.44
N LEU A 88 -6.63 5.75 3.34
CA LEU A 88 -6.07 6.10 4.64
C LEU A 88 -4.81 6.97 4.50
N LEU A 89 -3.85 6.57 3.67
CA LEU A 89 -2.62 7.33 3.42
C LEU A 89 -2.92 8.69 2.77
N THR A 90 -3.87 8.77 1.83
CA THR A 90 -4.33 10.02 1.24
C THR A 90 -4.91 10.96 2.31
N MET A 91 -5.68 10.44 3.26
CA MET A 91 -6.23 11.23 4.37
C MET A 91 -5.14 11.69 5.33
N ILE A 92 -4.15 10.86 5.66
CA ILE A 92 -3.01 11.25 6.49
C ILE A 92 -2.22 12.38 5.81
N LEU A 93 -1.89 12.23 4.52
CA LEU A 93 -1.24 13.28 3.73
C LEU A 93 -2.07 14.56 3.73
N THR A 94 -3.38 14.45 3.54
CA THR A 94 -4.30 15.60 3.55
C THR A 94 -4.29 16.31 4.90
N LEU A 95 -4.32 15.58 6.02
CA LEU A 95 -4.29 16.17 7.37
C LEU A 95 -3.01 16.97 7.61
N ILE A 96 -1.87 16.45 7.17
CA ILE A 96 -0.57 17.11 7.30
C ILE A 96 -0.53 18.35 6.39
N ILE A 97 -0.91 18.19 5.11
CA ILE A 97 -0.83 19.23 4.07
C ILE A 97 -1.76 20.40 4.34
N LYS A 98 -2.89 20.20 5.04
CA LYS A 98 -3.80 21.28 5.48
C LYS A 98 -3.10 22.45 6.18
N ASN A 99 -1.98 22.19 6.84
CA ASN A 99 -1.23 23.21 7.57
C ASN A 99 -0.26 24.02 6.69
N PHE A 100 -0.19 23.74 5.39
CA PHE A 100 0.73 24.37 4.44
C PHE A 100 -0.03 25.12 3.34
N SER A 101 0.44 26.33 3.01
CA SER A 101 -0.17 27.19 1.99
C SER A 101 0.32 26.90 0.55
N ILE A 102 0.83 25.70 0.28
CA ILE A 102 1.46 25.35 -1.00
C ILE A 102 0.48 24.58 -1.89
N SER A 103 0.05 25.19 -2.99
CA SER A 103 -0.99 24.63 -3.88
C SER A 103 -0.59 23.30 -4.52
N PHE A 104 0.67 23.13 -4.94
CA PHE A 104 1.16 21.89 -5.55
C PHE A 104 1.04 20.67 -4.63
N LEU A 105 1.24 20.85 -3.31
CA LEU A 105 1.12 19.76 -2.33
C LEU A 105 -0.29 19.16 -2.32
N LYS A 106 -1.32 19.93 -2.68
CA LYS A 106 -2.71 19.43 -2.72
C LYS A 106 -2.92 18.32 -3.74
N LYS A 107 -2.09 18.21 -4.78
CA LYS A 107 -2.18 17.11 -5.78
C LYS A 107 -1.42 15.86 -5.32
N ILE A 108 -0.37 16.02 -4.51
CA ILE A 108 0.45 14.91 -4.00
C ILE A 108 -0.35 13.95 -3.11
N ILE A 109 -1.46 14.41 -2.51
CA ILE A 109 -2.30 13.56 -1.65
C ILE A 109 -2.80 12.29 -2.35
N PHE A 110 -2.88 12.28 -3.70
CA PHE A 110 -3.35 11.13 -4.48
C PHE A 110 -2.25 10.14 -4.87
N MET A 111 -0.98 10.42 -4.53
CA MET A 111 0.13 9.50 -4.78
C MET A 111 -0.12 8.07 -4.25
N PRO A 112 -0.75 7.85 -3.08
CA PRO A 112 -1.06 6.50 -2.61
C PRO A 112 -1.89 5.67 -3.59
N TYR A 113 -2.77 6.28 -4.40
CA TYR A 113 -3.55 5.54 -5.40
C TYR A 113 -2.70 5.02 -6.57
N VAL A 114 -1.52 5.59 -6.82
CA VAL A 114 -0.56 5.00 -7.76
C VAL A 114 -0.03 3.68 -7.22
N VAL A 115 0.24 3.60 -5.92
CA VAL A 115 0.65 2.36 -5.25
C VAL A 115 -0.48 1.34 -5.26
N VAL A 116 -1.72 1.76 -5.01
CA VAL A 116 -2.92 0.90 -5.16
C VAL A 116 -3.02 0.33 -6.57
N LEU A 117 -2.79 1.14 -7.60
CA LEU A 117 -2.82 0.66 -8.98
C LEU A 117 -1.77 -0.43 -9.23
N PHE A 118 -0.54 -0.24 -8.74
CA PHE A 118 0.49 -1.28 -8.87
C PHE A 118 0.17 -2.56 -8.10
N ASP A 119 -0.43 -2.45 -6.91
CA ASP A 119 -0.89 -3.62 -6.15
C ASP A 119 -1.98 -4.40 -6.93
N LEU A 120 -2.98 -3.72 -7.50
CA LEU A 120 -4.00 -4.38 -8.31
C LEU A 120 -3.45 -5.01 -9.61
N ILE A 121 -2.45 -4.39 -10.24
CA ILE A 121 -1.75 -4.95 -11.39
C ILE A 121 -0.98 -6.22 -10.99
N GLU A 122 -0.24 -6.17 -9.89
CA GLU A 122 0.46 -7.33 -9.32
C GLU A 122 -0.51 -8.47 -9.05
N ASN A 123 -1.61 -8.20 -8.35
CA ASN A 123 -2.60 -9.21 -7.99
C ASN A 123 -3.19 -9.87 -9.24
N SER A 124 -3.46 -9.09 -10.29
CA SER A 124 -3.93 -9.61 -11.58
C SER A 124 -2.90 -10.53 -12.24
N MET A 125 -1.61 -10.18 -12.22
CA MET A 125 -0.53 -11.02 -12.76
C MET A 125 -0.36 -12.30 -11.94
N LEU A 126 -0.42 -12.21 -10.61
CA LEU A 126 -0.32 -13.35 -9.71
C LEU A 126 -1.49 -14.31 -9.88
N ILE A 127 -2.73 -13.82 -9.97
CA ILE A 127 -3.91 -14.64 -10.27
C ILE A 127 -3.71 -15.40 -11.57
N PHE A 128 -3.27 -14.73 -12.63
CA PHE A 128 -2.99 -15.38 -13.91
C PHE A 128 -1.95 -16.49 -13.77
N LEU A 129 -0.79 -16.20 -13.17
CA LEU A 129 0.32 -17.15 -13.00
C LEU A 129 -0.05 -18.35 -12.11
N LEU A 130 -0.82 -18.11 -11.04
CA LEU A 130 -1.32 -19.18 -10.15
C LEU A 130 -2.32 -20.08 -10.88
N SER A 131 -3.16 -19.50 -11.75
CA SER A 131 -4.22 -20.21 -12.46
C SER A 131 -3.71 -21.03 -13.65
N THR A 132 -2.59 -20.64 -14.26
CA THR A 132 -2.00 -21.34 -15.41
C THR A 132 -0.89 -22.33 -15.04
N TYR A 133 -0.42 -22.31 -13.79
CA TYR A 133 0.54 -23.28 -13.27
C TYR A 133 0.01 -24.72 -13.47
N PRO A 134 0.81 -25.66 -14.01
CA PRO A 134 2.27 -25.67 -14.09
C PRO A 134 2.89 -25.02 -15.34
N THR A 135 2.08 -24.46 -16.25
CA THR A 135 2.60 -23.74 -17.42
C THR A 135 3.41 -22.53 -16.96
N ARG A 136 4.66 -22.42 -17.42
CA ARG A 136 5.54 -21.31 -17.04
C ARG A 136 5.47 -20.17 -18.05
N HIS A 137 5.08 -18.99 -17.57
CA HIS A 137 5.14 -17.71 -18.27
C HIS A 137 6.24 -16.83 -17.66
N SER A 138 7.48 -17.07 -18.07
CA SER A 138 8.70 -16.40 -17.55
C SER A 138 8.65 -14.88 -17.59
N VAL A 139 8.16 -14.30 -18.70
CA VAL A 139 8.09 -12.85 -18.89
C VAL A 139 7.13 -12.23 -17.88
N ILE A 140 5.91 -12.78 -17.75
CA ILE A 140 4.90 -12.27 -16.81
C ILE A 140 5.36 -12.45 -15.37
N ALA A 141 6.04 -13.56 -15.04
CA ALA A 141 6.58 -13.78 -13.70
C ALA A 141 7.65 -12.75 -13.31
N ASN A 142 8.57 -12.40 -14.21
CA ASN A 142 9.55 -11.34 -13.96
C ASN A 142 8.90 -9.95 -13.90
N MET A 143 7.88 -9.70 -14.74
CA MET A 143 7.11 -8.45 -14.69
C MET A 143 6.39 -8.31 -13.35
N ALA A 144 5.77 -9.38 -12.84
CA ALA A 144 5.11 -9.38 -11.53
C ALA A 144 6.08 -8.95 -10.43
N GLY A 145 7.28 -9.55 -10.36
CA GLY A 145 8.31 -9.16 -9.39
C GLY A 145 8.83 -7.73 -9.54
N PHE A 146 8.89 -7.20 -10.77
CA PHE A 146 9.21 -5.78 -11.00
C PHE A 146 8.08 -4.85 -10.52
N VAL A 147 6.82 -5.24 -10.75
CA VAL A 147 5.65 -4.51 -10.24
C VAL A 147 5.65 -4.52 -8.71
N THR A 148 5.93 -5.66 -8.07
CA THR A 148 6.11 -5.78 -6.62
C THR A 148 7.14 -4.77 -6.10
N ALA A 149 8.33 -4.73 -6.70
CA ALA A 149 9.38 -3.79 -6.29
C ALA A 149 9.00 -2.32 -6.54
N THR A 150 8.30 -2.04 -7.64
CA THR A 150 7.80 -0.69 -7.96
C THR A 150 6.78 -0.23 -6.93
N LYS A 151 5.85 -1.11 -6.53
CA LYS A 151 4.89 -0.88 -5.45
C LYS A 151 5.60 -0.50 -4.15
N TRP A 152 6.57 -1.33 -3.71
CA TRP A 152 7.33 -1.08 -2.48
C TRP A 152 8.15 0.20 -2.53
N SER A 153 8.71 0.54 -3.69
CA SER A 153 9.38 1.82 -3.92
C SER A 153 8.41 2.99 -3.75
N GLY A 154 7.19 2.87 -4.25
CA GLY A 154 6.13 3.86 -4.04
C GLY A 154 5.78 4.06 -2.57
N PHE A 155 5.65 2.97 -1.79
CA PHE A 155 5.47 3.04 -0.34
C PHE A 155 6.64 3.74 0.36
N ALA A 156 7.88 3.42 -0.03
CA ALA A 156 9.07 4.05 0.52
C ALA A 156 9.06 5.57 0.26
N ILE A 157 8.73 6.00 -0.96
CA ILE A 157 8.65 7.42 -1.32
C ILE A 157 7.55 8.13 -0.51
N ILE A 158 6.35 7.55 -0.39
CA ILE A 158 5.26 8.13 0.41
C ILE A 158 5.70 8.28 1.88
N THR A 159 6.37 7.27 2.42
CA THR A 159 6.89 7.29 3.80
C THR A 159 7.91 8.42 3.98
N MET A 160 8.84 8.57 3.04
CA MET A 160 9.83 9.66 3.07
C MET A 160 9.16 11.04 2.99
N ILE A 161 8.14 11.20 2.14
CA ILE A 161 7.35 12.44 2.06
C ILE A 161 6.65 12.73 3.39
N LEU A 162 6.03 11.73 4.00
CA LEU A 162 5.35 11.88 5.30
C LEU A 162 6.33 12.33 6.39
N ILE A 163 7.48 11.64 6.51
CA ILE A 163 8.53 12.00 7.48
C ILE A 163 9.01 13.43 7.23
N TYR A 164 9.32 13.78 5.98
CA TYR A 164 9.77 15.13 5.62
C TYR A 164 8.75 16.20 6.03
N LEU A 165 7.48 16.02 5.67
CA LEU A 165 6.42 16.99 5.96
C LEU A 165 6.16 17.14 7.46
N VAL A 166 6.22 16.05 8.24
CA VAL A 166 6.09 16.10 9.69
C VAL A 166 7.26 16.86 10.32
N VAL A 167 8.50 16.54 9.95
CA VAL A 167 9.70 17.23 10.47
C VAL A 167 9.68 18.72 10.12
N TYR A 168 9.36 19.06 8.88
CA TYR A 168 9.24 20.45 8.44
C TYR A 168 8.12 21.19 9.19
N GLY A 169 6.98 20.53 9.40
CA GLY A 169 5.86 21.06 10.19
C GLY A 169 6.23 21.34 11.66
N ILE A 170 7.00 20.47 12.30
CA ILE A 170 7.47 20.67 13.68
C ILE A 170 8.45 21.84 13.77
N ARG A 171 9.45 21.87 12.88
CA ARG A 171 10.48 22.94 12.85
C ARG A 171 9.88 24.33 12.60
N SER A 172 8.94 24.42 11.66
CA SER A 172 8.28 25.70 11.34
C SER A 172 7.43 26.25 12.49
N ARG A 173 6.84 25.38 13.33
CA ARG A 173 6.12 25.80 14.54
C ARG A 173 7.09 26.29 15.61
N GLN A 174 8.19 25.57 15.86
CA GLN A 174 9.21 25.96 16.84
C GLN A 174 9.83 27.33 16.53
N SER A 175 10.17 27.59 15.26
CA SER A 175 10.72 28.89 14.84
C SER A 175 9.76 30.07 15.05
N LYS A 176 8.44 29.85 14.89
CA LYS A 176 7.44 30.89 15.18
C LYS A 176 7.33 31.17 16.69
N THR A 177 7.46 30.14 17.52
CA THR A 177 7.42 30.29 18.98
C THR A 177 8.65 31.04 19.50
N THR A 178 9.85 30.78 18.96
CA THR A 178 11.08 31.48 19.36
C THR A 178 11.10 32.93 18.92
N ASN A 179 10.56 33.27 17.74
CA ASN A 179 10.54 34.65 17.24
C ASN A 179 9.47 35.53 17.91
N ASN A 180 8.54 34.94 18.67
CA ASN A 180 7.50 35.64 19.42
C ASN A 180 7.76 35.65 20.93
N ALA A 181 8.94 35.20 21.38
CA ALA A 181 9.34 35.33 22.79
C ALA A 181 9.81 36.78 23.06
N PRO A 182 9.34 37.41 24.14
CA PRO A 182 9.65 38.81 24.48
C PRO A 182 11.12 39.05 24.84
#